data_AF-A0AAJ6D0K1-F1
#
_entry.id   AF-A0AAJ6D0K1-F1
#
_cell.length_a   1.000
_cell.length_b   1.000
_cell.length_c   1.000
_cell.angle_alpha   90.00
_cell.angle_beta   90.00
_cell.angle_gamma   90.00
#
_symmetry.space_group_name_H-M   'P 1'
#
loop_
_entity.id
_entity.type
_entity.pdbx_description
1 polymer ?
#
loop_
_entity_poly.entity_id
_entity_poly.type
_entity_poly.pdbx_seq_one_letter_code
_entity_poly.pdbx_strand_id
1 'polypeptide(L)'
;MENWTMFKPFDLEMSWQLNGHEITDGNIGRFNYDPEKGSVLELTKRGSFFQVAESILESYSQDDIYYGKLNQWNVTLKKLISLGSSTISNELYRHRVQSQEVAIDNVSNNEEFKPNILEFSLTNLKYWLPLSNGITYEKDRLTFDESKIKPFIVGGFKVDDTQTGRMNIATVWSQKIADRSRKVSLEFEPIIRIKFENTVSDDEAIDLVTQLNSLYELLLGIPTSIKFIRTKDSNTGKYRMFFVDARAPRVYEEDSRTILDKIEFNKVEQDLPKMVSNLLTLDRKNKLMLQNYKLTLEFTTVIENDLVNLTQAIEYIFKKESLKKKITAFLSGLPEALKKIVLRVVGDRDKWVTSIVDTRVFLVHGEDSRKHVITNVDELIFTTKLLQMLVRCYLLNKLGLTEGNINFEREIQELLRRYKPELKDEMFVGIMAKSGYDSRGKKFDAVLDKQIVDLDDSNEAVTELVANIGSTFKVLDKDDHFLWSGKVKTDKEEIRFAKKGQYKIEVTSDTEGATKTLGLVVR
;
A
#
# COMPACT_ATOMS: atom_id res chain seq x y z
N MET A 1 1.67 -5.91 -30.39
CA MET A 1 0.82 -6.48 -29.32
C MET A 1 1.58 -6.78 -28.03
N GLU A 2 2.90 -6.50 -27.94
CA GLU A 2 3.70 -6.78 -26.73
C GLU A 2 3.41 -5.87 -25.52
N ASN A 3 2.63 -4.78 -25.70
CA ASN A 3 2.32 -3.81 -24.66
C ASN A 3 0.81 -3.72 -24.35
N TRP A 4 0.12 -4.87 -24.29
CA TRP A 4 -1.20 -4.88 -23.67
C TRP A 4 -1.03 -4.77 -22.17
N THR A 5 -1.22 -3.55 -21.68
CA THR A 5 -1.38 -3.29 -20.27
C THR A 5 -2.82 -2.87 -20.05
N MET A 6 -3.54 -3.54 -19.17
CA MET A 6 -4.93 -3.20 -18.82
C MET A 6 -5.09 -1.82 -18.16
N PHE A 7 -4.03 -1.03 -18.09
CA PHE A 7 -4.10 0.38 -17.71
C PHE A 7 -4.72 1.25 -18.80
N LYS A 8 -4.87 0.71 -20.00
CA LYS A 8 -5.49 1.41 -21.12
C LYS A 8 -6.69 0.61 -21.59
N PRO A 9 -7.82 1.29 -21.83
CA PRO A 9 -8.92 0.66 -22.53
C PRO A 9 -8.40 0.06 -23.84
N PHE A 10 -8.83 -1.16 -24.11
CA PHE A 10 -8.56 -1.80 -25.38
C PHE A 10 -9.83 -2.45 -25.89
N ASP A 11 -9.82 -2.69 -27.19
CA ASP A 11 -10.98 -3.13 -27.92
C ASP A 11 -10.55 -4.14 -28.96
N LEU A 12 -11.20 -5.29 -28.95
CA LEU A 12 -10.85 -6.43 -29.78
C LEU A 12 -12.08 -6.94 -30.52
N GLU A 13 -12.00 -6.94 -31.84
CA GLU A 13 -12.92 -7.66 -32.71
C GLU A 13 -12.35 -9.07 -32.96
N MET A 14 -13.07 -10.11 -32.52
CA MET A 14 -12.69 -11.51 -32.77
C MET A 14 -13.89 -12.45 -32.86
N SER A 15 -13.67 -13.68 -33.34
CA SER A 15 -14.69 -14.75 -33.32
C SER A 15 -14.82 -15.33 -31.91
N TRP A 16 -16.05 -15.61 -31.48
CA TRP A 16 -16.37 -16.10 -30.13
C TRP A 16 -17.09 -17.45 -30.14
N GLN A 17 -16.81 -18.26 -29.11
CA GLN A 17 -17.46 -19.51 -28.78
C GLN A 17 -18.01 -19.44 -27.35
N LEU A 18 -19.14 -20.11 -27.07
CA LEU A 18 -19.74 -20.21 -25.74
C LEU A 18 -19.66 -21.68 -25.30
N ASN A 19 -19.00 -21.95 -24.18
CA ASN A 19 -18.81 -23.31 -23.65
C ASN A 19 -18.26 -24.30 -24.70
N GLY A 20 -17.40 -23.81 -25.61
CA GLY A 20 -16.82 -24.60 -26.70
C GLY A 20 -17.73 -24.80 -27.92
N HIS A 21 -18.97 -24.29 -27.89
CA HIS A 21 -19.84 -24.25 -29.05
C HIS A 21 -19.66 -22.94 -29.82
N GLU A 22 -19.46 -23.02 -31.13
CA GLU A 22 -19.43 -21.82 -31.97
C GLU A 22 -20.77 -21.09 -31.89
N ILE A 23 -20.71 -19.80 -31.54
CA ILE A 23 -21.92 -18.99 -31.35
C ILE A 23 -22.47 -18.54 -32.70
N THR A 24 -21.60 -18.41 -33.72
CA THR A 24 -22.00 -17.97 -35.06
C THR A 24 -21.03 -18.48 -36.14
N ASP A 25 -21.57 -18.99 -37.24
CA ASP A 25 -20.88 -19.01 -38.53
C ASP A 25 -20.54 -17.57 -38.94
N GLY A 26 -19.27 -17.17 -38.79
CA GLY A 26 -18.70 -16.01 -39.48
C GLY A 26 -18.99 -14.59 -38.97
N ASN A 27 -19.38 -14.37 -37.70
CA ASN A 27 -19.50 -13.00 -37.15
C ASN A 27 -18.52 -12.69 -36.01
N ILE A 28 -18.04 -11.46 -36.01
CA ILE A 28 -17.02 -10.92 -35.11
C ILE A 28 -17.73 -10.22 -33.93
N GLY A 29 -17.41 -10.63 -32.70
CA GLY A 29 -17.84 -9.96 -31.48
C GLY A 29 -16.80 -8.95 -31.02
N ARG A 30 -17.26 -7.82 -30.50
CA ARG A 30 -16.41 -6.71 -30.06
C ARG A 30 -16.28 -6.71 -28.54
N PHE A 31 -15.12 -7.09 -28.06
CA PHE A 31 -14.78 -7.07 -26.64
C PHE A 31 -14.09 -5.78 -26.26
N ASN A 32 -14.78 -4.98 -25.45
CA ASN A 32 -14.27 -3.73 -24.90
C ASN A 32 -13.82 -3.99 -23.46
N TYR A 33 -12.53 -3.85 -23.20
CA TYR A 33 -12.00 -3.83 -21.85
C TYR A 33 -11.75 -2.37 -21.45
N ASP A 34 -12.34 -1.92 -20.34
CA ASP A 34 -12.04 -0.63 -19.73
C ASP A 34 -11.85 -0.85 -18.21
N PRO A 35 -10.68 -0.54 -17.64
CA PRO A 35 -10.40 -0.77 -16.22
C PRO A 35 -11.29 0.05 -15.28
N GLU A 36 -11.91 1.14 -15.75
CA GLU A 36 -12.83 1.97 -14.95
C GLU A 36 -14.30 1.59 -15.15
N LYS A 37 -14.65 1.05 -16.33
CA LYS A 37 -16.04 0.76 -16.72
C LYS A 37 -16.38 -0.73 -16.78
N GLY A 38 -15.39 -1.60 -16.59
CA GLY A 38 -15.51 -3.04 -16.66
C GLY A 38 -15.27 -3.61 -18.05
N SER A 39 -15.34 -4.94 -18.12
CA SER A 39 -15.07 -5.72 -19.35
C SER A 39 -16.38 -6.11 -20.02
N VAL A 40 -16.69 -5.58 -21.21
CA VAL A 40 -17.96 -5.83 -21.90
C VAL A 40 -17.72 -6.47 -23.26
N LEU A 41 -18.26 -7.67 -23.45
CA LEU A 41 -18.40 -8.31 -24.75
C LEU A 41 -19.71 -7.88 -25.39
N GLU A 42 -19.62 -7.30 -26.59
CA GLU A 42 -20.76 -7.01 -27.45
C GLU A 42 -20.78 -7.98 -28.63
N LEU A 43 -21.79 -8.85 -28.66
CA LEU A 43 -22.04 -9.76 -29.77
C LEU A 43 -23.10 -9.14 -30.68
N THR A 44 -22.74 -8.91 -31.93
CA THR A 44 -23.66 -8.38 -32.94
C THR A 44 -23.88 -9.44 -34.02
N LYS A 45 -25.14 -9.74 -34.37
CA LYS A 45 -25.49 -10.73 -35.40
C LYS A 45 -26.35 -10.13 -36.50
N ARG A 46 -26.09 -10.53 -37.75
CA ARG A 46 -26.92 -10.20 -38.94
C ARG A 46 -27.78 -11.38 -39.40
N GLY A 47 -29.06 -11.13 -39.72
CA GLY A 47 -29.92 -12.02 -40.54
C GLY A 47 -30.83 -13.03 -39.80
N SER A 48 -31.49 -13.90 -40.58
CA SER A 48 -32.66 -14.74 -40.23
C SER A 48 -32.39 -15.98 -39.35
N PHE A 49 -31.19 -16.15 -38.80
CA PHE A 49 -30.81 -17.26 -37.91
C PHE A 49 -31.12 -16.95 -36.44
N PHE A 50 -32.33 -16.47 -36.17
CA PHE A 50 -32.75 -15.94 -34.86
C PHE A 50 -32.94 -17.08 -33.82
N GLN A 51 -33.52 -18.21 -34.23
CA GLN A 51 -34.03 -19.22 -33.27
C GLN A 51 -32.97 -20.06 -32.53
N VAL A 52 -31.80 -20.34 -33.11
CA VAL A 52 -30.75 -21.16 -32.46
C VAL A 52 -29.87 -20.31 -31.52
N ALA A 53 -29.69 -19.03 -31.82
CA ALA A 53 -28.90 -18.12 -30.99
C ALA A 53 -29.72 -17.54 -29.83
N GLU A 54 -31.04 -17.35 -29.99
CA GLU A 54 -31.93 -17.00 -28.89
C GLU A 54 -31.89 -18.10 -27.82
N SER A 55 -32.05 -19.37 -28.18
CA SER A 55 -32.03 -20.46 -27.19
C SER A 55 -30.70 -20.57 -26.41
N ILE A 56 -29.56 -20.27 -27.05
CA ILE A 56 -28.22 -20.34 -26.43
C ILE A 56 -27.95 -19.11 -25.54
N LEU A 57 -28.38 -17.91 -25.96
CA LEU A 57 -28.24 -16.67 -25.18
C LEU A 57 -29.32 -16.52 -24.10
N GLU A 58 -30.47 -17.16 -24.26
CA GLU A 58 -31.55 -17.28 -23.26
C GLU A 58 -31.26 -18.37 -22.23
N SER A 59 -30.49 -19.41 -22.58
CA SER A 59 -29.99 -20.42 -21.63
C SER A 59 -28.72 -19.99 -20.86
N TYR A 60 -28.35 -18.72 -20.98
CA TYR A 60 -27.17 -18.13 -20.37
C TYR A 60 -27.12 -18.34 -18.84
N SER A 61 -25.95 -18.76 -18.36
CA SER A 61 -25.61 -18.85 -16.94
C SER A 61 -24.44 -17.93 -16.59
N GLN A 62 -24.39 -17.50 -15.33
CA GLN A 62 -23.23 -16.80 -14.77
C GLN A 62 -21.93 -17.64 -14.83
N ASP A 63 -22.08 -18.98 -14.87
CA ASP A 63 -20.99 -19.94 -14.93
C ASP A 63 -20.54 -20.28 -16.36
N ASP A 64 -21.22 -19.75 -17.38
CA ASP A 64 -20.81 -19.95 -18.77
C ASP A 64 -19.47 -19.28 -19.07
N ILE A 65 -18.79 -19.78 -20.10
CA ILE A 65 -17.46 -19.32 -20.51
C ILE A 65 -17.47 -18.93 -21.98
N TYR A 66 -17.11 -17.68 -22.27
CA TYR A 66 -16.86 -17.22 -23.64
C TYR A 66 -15.38 -17.39 -24.00
N TYR A 67 -15.11 -17.93 -25.19
CA TYR A 67 -13.77 -18.11 -25.75
C TYR A 67 -13.65 -17.32 -27.05
N GLY A 68 -12.76 -16.34 -27.07
CA GLY A 68 -12.39 -15.56 -28.25
C GLY A 68 -11.04 -15.98 -28.79
N LYS A 69 -10.87 -16.00 -30.12
CA LYS A 69 -9.58 -16.31 -30.75
C LYS A 69 -9.17 -15.24 -31.76
N LEU A 70 -7.97 -14.71 -31.61
CA LEU A 70 -7.37 -13.74 -32.51
C LEU A 70 -5.91 -14.12 -32.81
N ASN A 71 -5.65 -14.65 -34.01
CA ASN A 71 -4.35 -15.19 -34.40
C ASN A 71 -3.85 -16.26 -33.41
N GLN A 72 -2.71 -16.01 -32.75
CA GLN A 72 -2.11 -16.86 -31.73
C GLN A 72 -2.64 -16.58 -30.31
N TRP A 73 -3.58 -15.64 -30.15
CA TRP A 73 -4.11 -15.21 -28.86
C TRP A 73 -5.48 -15.82 -28.60
N ASN A 74 -5.66 -16.33 -27.39
CA ASN A 74 -6.93 -16.78 -26.85
C ASN A 74 -7.39 -15.78 -25.77
N VAL A 75 -8.67 -15.45 -25.77
CA VAL A 75 -9.33 -14.64 -24.73
C VAL A 75 -10.42 -15.49 -24.10
N THR A 76 -10.40 -15.64 -22.78
CA THR A 76 -11.43 -16.38 -22.03
C THR A 76 -12.13 -15.42 -21.09
N LEU A 77 -13.46 -15.39 -21.13
CA LEU A 77 -14.30 -14.58 -20.24
C LEU A 77 -15.11 -15.51 -19.34
N LYS A 78 -15.07 -15.26 -18.03
CA LYS A 78 -15.80 -16.02 -17.00
C LYS A 78 -16.59 -15.09 -16.09
N LYS A 79 -17.40 -15.66 -15.20
CA LYS A 79 -18.25 -14.96 -14.21
C LYS A 79 -19.03 -13.84 -14.86
N LEU A 80 -19.92 -14.26 -15.74
CA LEU A 80 -20.56 -13.38 -16.67
C LEU A 80 -21.77 -12.70 -15.99
N ILE A 81 -22.03 -11.44 -16.34
CA ILE A 81 -23.27 -10.72 -16.01
C ILE A 81 -23.92 -10.25 -17.31
N SER A 82 -25.15 -10.67 -17.56
CA SER A 82 -25.92 -10.17 -18.71
C SER A 82 -26.25 -8.69 -18.50
N LEU A 83 -25.89 -7.85 -19.46
CA LEU A 83 -26.29 -6.44 -19.52
C LEU A 83 -27.57 -6.24 -20.36
N GLY A 84 -28.14 -7.34 -20.85
CA GLY A 84 -29.32 -7.35 -21.69
C GLY A 84 -29.01 -7.38 -23.19
N SER A 85 -30.10 -7.47 -23.95
CA SER A 85 -30.06 -7.54 -25.41
C SER A 85 -30.98 -6.51 -26.04
N SER A 86 -30.69 -6.12 -27.28
CA SER A 86 -31.46 -5.12 -28.02
C SER A 86 -31.46 -5.40 -29.52
N THR A 87 -32.59 -5.17 -30.17
CA THR A 87 -32.69 -5.15 -31.64
C THR A 87 -32.30 -3.77 -32.15
N ILE A 88 -31.22 -3.67 -32.93
CA ILE A 88 -30.75 -2.42 -33.52
C ILE A 88 -31.49 -2.11 -34.83
N SER A 89 -31.79 -3.15 -35.62
CA SER A 89 -32.62 -3.05 -36.84
C SER A 89 -33.26 -4.40 -37.15
N ASN A 90 -34.14 -4.47 -38.16
CA ASN A 90 -34.84 -5.71 -38.58
C ASN A 90 -33.88 -6.88 -38.88
N GLU A 91 -32.61 -6.60 -39.14
CA GLU A 91 -31.60 -7.62 -39.43
C GLU A 91 -30.42 -7.61 -38.45
N LEU A 92 -30.41 -6.73 -37.44
CA LEU A 92 -29.25 -6.54 -36.56
C LEU A 92 -29.65 -6.63 -35.09
N TYR A 93 -29.10 -7.63 -34.40
CA TYR A 93 -29.32 -7.85 -32.97
C TYR A 93 -28.02 -7.69 -32.20
N ARG A 94 -28.12 -7.17 -30.97
CA ARG A 94 -27.01 -6.95 -30.06
C ARG A 94 -27.27 -7.63 -28.72
N HIS A 95 -26.33 -8.44 -28.27
CA HIS A 95 -26.26 -8.97 -26.91
C HIS A 95 -25.02 -8.42 -26.20
N ARG A 96 -25.17 -8.02 -24.94
CA ARG A 96 -24.06 -7.47 -24.14
C ARG A 96 -23.88 -8.26 -22.87
N VAL A 97 -22.65 -8.68 -22.62
CA VAL A 97 -22.26 -9.42 -21.43
C VAL A 97 -21.08 -8.71 -20.79
N GLN A 98 -21.17 -8.45 -19.49
CA GLN A 98 -20.03 -8.03 -18.69
C GLN A 98 -19.32 -9.26 -18.12
N SER A 99 -17.99 -9.30 -18.18
CA SER A 99 -17.20 -10.35 -17.56
C SER A 99 -16.46 -9.81 -16.34
N GLN A 100 -16.48 -10.57 -15.25
CA GLN A 100 -15.71 -10.23 -14.04
C GLN A 100 -14.29 -10.82 -14.05
N GLU A 101 -14.04 -11.82 -14.90
CA GLU A 101 -12.76 -12.52 -15.00
C GLU A 101 -12.38 -12.68 -16.46
N VAL A 102 -11.25 -12.06 -16.83
CA VAL A 102 -10.71 -12.10 -18.18
C VAL A 102 -9.36 -12.80 -18.13
N ALA A 103 -9.15 -13.77 -19.02
CA ALA A 103 -7.84 -14.38 -19.24
C ALA A 103 -7.44 -14.21 -20.70
N ILE A 104 -6.17 -13.87 -20.94
CA ILE A 104 -5.59 -13.76 -22.27
C ILE A 104 -4.30 -14.56 -22.31
N ASP A 105 -4.16 -15.49 -23.25
CA ASP A 105 -2.94 -16.27 -23.42
C ASP A 105 -2.56 -16.49 -24.88
N ASN A 106 -1.32 -16.93 -25.10
CA ASN A 106 -0.85 -17.41 -26.40
C ASN A 106 -0.43 -18.89 -26.35
N VAL A 107 -1.11 -19.66 -25.50
CA VAL A 107 -0.84 -21.08 -25.31
C VAL A 107 -1.86 -21.85 -26.13
N SER A 108 -1.42 -22.66 -27.09
CA SER A 108 -2.39 -23.53 -27.79
C SER A 108 -2.81 -24.69 -26.90
N ASN A 109 -4.05 -25.18 -27.07
CA ASN A 109 -4.65 -26.22 -26.22
C ASN A 109 -3.85 -27.53 -26.13
N ASN A 110 -2.94 -27.80 -27.08
CA ASN A 110 -2.19 -29.06 -27.17
C ASN A 110 -0.70 -28.91 -26.80
N GLU A 111 -0.27 -27.72 -26.38
CA GLU A 111 1.13 -27.47 -26.07
C GLU A 111 1.39 -27.51 -24.56
N GLU A 112 2.50 -28.12 -24.19
CA GLU A 112 2.94 -28.15 -22.81
C GLU A 112 3.35 -26.74 -22.36
N PHE A 113 2.68 -26.21 -21.33
CA PHE A 113 2.95 -24.90 -20.75
C PHE A 113 3.53 -25.09 -19.35
N LYS A 114 4.81 -24.74 -19.18
CA LYS A 114 5.57 -24.89 -17.93
C LYS A 114 6.04 -23.52 -17.41
N PRO A 115 5.11 -22.67 -16.93
CA PRO A 115 5.47 -21.35 -16.44
C PRO A 115 6.33 -21.41 -15.18
N ASN A 116 7.41 -20.64 -15.17
CA ASN A 116 8.33 -20.50 -14.03
C ASN A 116 8.63 -19.02 -13.70
N ILE A 117 7.96 -18.10 -14.40
CA ILE A 117 7.99 -16.67 -14.14
C ILE A 117 6.57 -16.23 -13.82
N LEU A 118 6.41 -15.50 -12.72
CA LEU A 118 5.18 -14.83 -12.33
C LEU A 118 5.41 -13.32 -12.35
N GLU A 119 4.50 -12.58 -12.95
CA GLU A 119 4.52 -11.13 -13.02
C GLU A 119 3.16 -10.57 -12.65
N PHE A 120 3.12 -9.56 -11.80
CA PHE A 120 1.86 -8.92 -11.42
C PHE A 120 2.08 -7.45 -11.10
N SER A 121 0.99 -6.69 -11.08
CA SER A 121 0.99 -5.28 -10.70
C SER A 121 -0.17 -5.00 -9.76
N LEU A 122 0.03 -4.06 -8.83
CA LEU A 122 -0.95 -3.67 -7.82
C LEU A 122 -1.25 -2.18 -7.92
N THR A 123 -2.48 -1.79 -7.59
CA THR A 123 -2.81 -0.36 -7.43
C THR A 123 -1.93 0.26 -6.34
N ASN A 124 -1.65 1.56 -6.46
CA ASN A 124 -0.87 2.36 -5.51
C ASN A 124 0.63 1.99 -5.36
N LEU A 125 1.08 0.84 -5.86
CA LEU A 125 2.49 0.43 -5.80
C LEU A 125 3.44 1.48 -6.41
N LYS A 126 2.99 2.16 -7.47
CA LYS A 126 3.76 3.21 -8.15
C LYS A 126 4.05 4.43 -7.28
N TYR A 127 3.23 4.69 -6.27
CA TYR A 127 3.42 5.80 -5.33
C TYR A 127 4.33 5.43 -4.19
N TRP A 128 4.53 4.13 -3.93
CA TRP A 128 5.38 3.66 -2.83
C TRP A 128 6.85 3.52 -3.22
N LEU A 129 7.10 3.18 -4.48
CA LEU A 129 8.45 2.98 -4.99
C LEU A 129 9.14 4.32 -5.25
N PRO A 130 10.44 4.45 -4.94
CA PRO A 130 11.20 5.65 -5.24
C PRO A 130 11.27 5.84 -6.76
N LEU A 131 10.84 7.02 -7.24
CA LEU A 131 10.70 7.31 -8.68
C LEU A 131 12.02 7.56 -9.43
N SER A 132 13.17 7.49 -8.76
CA SER A 132 14.37 8.17 -9.25
C SER A 132 15.56 7.23 -9.42
N ASN A 133 15.71 6.69 -10.63
CA ASN A 133 17.04 6.44 -11.19
C ASN A 133 17.20 7.03 -12.61
N GLY A 134 16.11 7.31 -13.34
CA GLY A 134 16.15 7.77 -14.74
C GLY A 134 15.62 9.17 -15.02
N ILE A 135 15.10 9.91 -14.04
CA ILE A 135 14.58 11.27 -14.26
C ILE A 135 15.62 12.27 -13.72
N THR A 136 16.17 13.11 -14.59
CA THR A 136 17.03 14.24 -14.23
C THR A 136 16.41 15.56 -14.66
N TYR A 137 16.62 16.59 -13.83
CA TYR A 137 16.32 17.97 -14.19
C TYR A 137 17.62 18.64 -14.63
N GLU A 138 17.73 18.96 -15.92
CA GLU A 138 18.82 19.78 -16.44
C GLU A 138 18.25 21.02 -17.12
N LYS A 139 18.61 22.21 -16.61
CA LYS A 139 18.35 23.51 -17.27
C LYS A 139 16.91 23.63 -17.80
N ASP A 140 15.94 23.47 -16.91
CA ASP A 140 14.49 23.56 -17.20
C ASP A 140 13.95 22.50 -18.18
N ARG A 141 14.72 21.45 -18.48
CA ARG A 141 14.28 20.27 -19.21
C ARG A 141 14.28 19.05 -18.29
N LEU A 142 13.15 18.35 -18.30
CA LEU A 142 13.03 17.02 -17.70
C LEU A 142 13.60 16.03 -18.72
N THR A 143 14.74 15.44 -18.38
CA THR A 143 15.41 14.44 -19.21
C THR A 143 15.14 13.06 -18.61
N PHE A 144 14.67 12.14 -19.44
CA PHE A 144 14.40 10.76 -19.07
C PHE A 144 15.45 9.86 -19.70
N ASP A 145 16.22 9.17 -18.86
CA ASP A 145 17.24 8.22 -19.25
C ASP A 145 16.80 6.82 -18.81
N GLU A 146 16.14 6.12 -19.73
CA GLU A 146 15.64 4.75 -19.53
C GLU A 146 16.77 3.79 -19.14
N SER A 147 18.01 4.03 -19.63
CA SER A 147 19.16 3.15 -19.37
C SER A 147 19.60 3.16 -17.90
N LYS A 148 19.28 4.22 -17.17
CA LYS A 148 19.57 4.31 -15.73
C LYS A 148 18.50 3.65 -14.86
N ILE A 149 17.37 3.28 -15.45
CA ILE A 149 16.27 2.65 -14.72
C ILE A 149 16.57 1.17 -14.56
N LYS A 150 17.00 0.80 -13.36
CA LYS A 150 17.29 -0.58 -12.99
C LYS A 150 16.12 -1.17 -12.19
N PRO A 151 15.77 -2.45 -12.41
CA PRO A 151 14.84 -3.13 -11.52
C PRO A 151 15.33 -3.09 -10.07
N PHE A 152 14.42 -2.86 -9.12
CA PHE A 152 14.74 -3.02 -7.71
C PHE A 152 14.84 -4.51 -7.39
N ILE A 153 16.03 -4.96 -7.04
CA ILE A 153 16.26 -6.36 -6.67
C ILE A 153 15.86 -6.51 -5.21
N VAL A 154 14.78 -7.25 -4.96
CA VAL A 154 14.31 -7.49 -3.59
C VAL A 154 15.06 -8.66 -2.96
N GLY A 155 15.18 -9.78 -3.68
CA GLY A 155 15.94 -10.94 -3.23
C GLY A 155 15.20 -12.26 -3.33
N GLY A 156 15.81 -13.32 -2.77
CA GLY A 156 15.26 -14.67 -2.74
C GLY A 156 14.42 -14.93 -1.49
N PHE A 157 13.32 -15.67 -1.65
CA PHE A 157 12.43 -16.08 -0.57
C PHE A 157 11.95 -17.52 -0.76
N LYS A 158 11.51 -18.14 0.33
CA LYS A 158 11.00 -19.52 0.31
C LYS A 158 9.47 -19.48 0.18
N VAL A 159 8.92 -20.20 -0.80
CA VAL A 159 7.46 -20.37 -0.96
C VAL A 159 7.00 -21.50 -0.06
N ASP A 160 7.66 -22.64 -0.18
CA ASP A 160 7.47 -23.85 0.62
C ASP A 160 8.78 -24.64 0.68
N ASP A 161 8.75 -25.86 1.25
CA ASP A 161 9.92 -26.73 1.39
C ASP A 161 10.59 -27.15 0.08
N THR A 162 9.90 -27.01 -1.05
CA THR A 162 10.29 -27.49 -2.37
C THR A 162 10.52 -26.37 -3.39
N GLN A 163 10.08 -25.15 -3.08
CA GLN A 163 10.11 -24.04 -4.03
C GLN A 163 10.66 -22.75 -3.42
N THR A 164 11.59 -22.14 -4.17
CA THR A 164 12.11 -20.81 -3.90
C THR A 164 11.78 -19.86 -5.05
N GLY A 165 11.54 -18.60 -4.70
CA GLY A 165 11.28 -17.52 -5.64
C GLY A 165 12.35 -16.44 -5.50
N ARG A 166 12.73 -15.82 -6.61
CA ARG A 166 13.56 -14.60 -6.63
C ARG A 166 12.72 -13.44 -7.14
N MET A 167 12.50 -12.45 -6.27
CA MET A 167 11.67 -11.29 -6.56
C MET A 167 12.51 -10.10 -6.99
N ASN A 168 12.06 -9.42 -8.04
CA ASN A 168 12.47 -8.07 -8.37
C ASN A 168 11.24 -7.23 -8.76
N ILE A 169 11.40 -5.92 -8.69
CA ILE A 169 10.38 -4.96 -9.09
C ILE A 169 10.91 -4.23 -10.32
N ALA A 170 10.36 -4.58 -11.46
CA ALA A 170 10.64 -3.94 -12.74
C ALA A 170 9.67 -2.77 -12.97
N THR A 171 10.06 -1.87 -13.86
CA THR A 171 9.27 -0.68 -14.20
C THR A 171 9.00 -0.67 -15.69
N VAL A 172 7.74 -0.50 -16.08
CA VAL A 172 7.35 -0.30 -17.48
C VAL A 172 6.89 1.14 -17.65
N TRP A 173 7.38 1.78 -18.70
CA TRP A 173 7.04 3.16 -19.04
C TRP A 173 6.21 3.19 -20.31
N SER A 174 5.19 4.04 -20.33
CA SER A 174 4.48 4.34 -21.56
C SER A 174 4.42 5.85 -21.77
N GLN A 175 4.63 6.26 -23.01
CA GLN A 175 4.47 7.65 -23.41
C GLN A 175 3.02 7.87 -23.84
N LYS A 176 2.39 8.90 -23.28
CA LYS A 176 1.10 9.39 -23.78
C LYS A 176 1.29 10.83 -24.23
N ILE A 177 1.08 11.05 -25.52
CA ILE A 177 1.13 12.39 -26.12
C ILE A 177 -0.27 13.00 -25.95
N ALA A 178 -0.37 14.09 -25.21
CA ALA A 178 -1.63 14.82 -25.12
C ALA A 178 -1.81 15.66 -26.40
N ASP A 179 -2.69 15.20 -27.29
CA ASP A 179 -2.92 15.70 -28.67
C ASP A 179 -3.10 17.22 -28.82
N ARG A 180 -3.45 17.93 -27.74
CA ARG A 180 -3.75 19.38 -27.81
C ARG A 180 -2.73 20.30 -27.16
N SER A 181 -1.75 19.77 -26.40
CA SER A 181 -0.83 20.61 -25.62
C SER A 181 0.65 20.38 -25.91
N ARG A 182 1.01 19.42 -26.78
CA ARG A 182 2.40 18.93 -26.96
C ARG A 182 3.09 18.54 -25.64
N LYS A 183 2.32 18.35 -24.55
CA LYS A 183 2.82 17.80 -23.29
C LYS A 183 2.90 16.29 -23.45
N VAL A 184 4.10 15.74 -23.23
CA VAL A 184 4.31 14.30 -23.11
C VAL A 184 4.10 13.96 -21.63
N SER A 185 3.08 13.16 -21.33
CA SER A 185 2.96 12.54 -20.02
C SER A 185 3.62 11.16 -20.07
N LEU A 186 4.62 10.95 -19.22
CA LEU A 186 5.20 9.64 -18.96
C LEU A 186 4.34 8.95 -17.91
N GLU A 187 3.75 7.81 -18.27
CA GLU A 187 3.05 6.93 -17.33
C GLU A 187 4.03 5.83 -16.88
N PHE A 188 4.22 5.73 -15.57
CA PHE A 188 5.03 4.71 -14.91
C PHE A 188 4.13 3.62 -14.32
N GLU A 189 4.46 2.36 -14.61
CA GLU A 189 3.83 1.22 -13.97
C GLU A 189 4.87 0.24 -13.41
N PRO A 190 4.85 -0.04 -12.10
CA PRO A 190 5.66 -1.11 -11.51
C PRO A 190 5.03 -2.49 -11.78
N ILE A 191 5.92 -3.43 -12.08
CA ILE A 191 5.62 -4.85 -12.22
C ILE A 191 6.51 -5.61 -11.24
N ILE A 192 5.91 -6.34 -10.32
CA ILE A 192 6.62 -7.31 -9.49
C ILE A 192 6.81 -8.57 -10.32
N ARG A 193 8.05 -9.02 -10.44
CA ARG A 193 8.41 -10.24 -11.15
C ARG A 193 9.09 -11.21 -10.18
N ILE A 194 8.59 -12.43 -10.16
CA ILE A 194 9.13 -13.55 -9.38
C ILE A 194 9.56 -14.63 -10.36
N LYS A 195 10.82 -15.04 -10.25
CA LYS A 195 11.35 -16.21 -10.97
C LYS A 195 11.46 -17.38 -10.01
N PHE A 196 10.86 -18.51 -10.36
CA PHE A 196 10.92 -19.75 -9.60
C PHE A 196 11.96 -20.70 -10.19
N GLU A 197 12.43 -21.62 -9.35
CA GLU A 197 13.29 -22.74 -9.77
C GLU A 197 12.49 -23.82 -10.52
N ASN A 198 11.25 -24.04 -10.09
CA ASN A 198 10.32 -25.03 -10.64
C ASN A 198 9.11 -24.37 -11.32
N THR A 199 8.33 -25.16 -12.06
CA THR A 199 7.05 -24.73 -12.62
C THR A 199 6.07 -24.33 -11.51
N VAL A 200 5.23 -23.32 -11.77
CA VAL A 200 4.16 -22.84 -10.88
C VAL A 200 2.84 -22.93 -11.63
N SER A 201 1.85 -23.60 -11.07
CA SER A 201 0.50 -23.62 -11.66
C SER A 201 -0.18 -22.25 -11.57
N ASP A 202 -1.19 -22.02 -12.40
CA ASP A 202 -1.93 -20.75 -12.38
C ASP A 202 -2.66 -20.52 -11.04
N ASP A 203 -3.19 -21.57 -10.42
CA ASP A 203 -3.86 -21.49 -9.12
C ASP A 203 -2.87 -21.11 -8.00
N GLU A 204 -1.68 -21.72 -7.98
CA GLU A 204 -0.60 -21.35 -7.05
C GLU A 204 -0.14 -19.90 -7.27
N ALA A 205 -0.04 -19.47 -8.53
CA ALA A 205 0.30 -18.09 -8.87
C ALA A 205 -0.77 -17.10 -8.37
N ILE A 206 -2.05 -17.39 -8.59
CA ILE A 206 -3.17 -16.54 -8.16
C ILE A 206 -3.21 -16.44 -6.62
N ASP A 207 -3.07 -17.57 -5.92
CA ASP A 207 -3.04 -17.58 -4.46
C ASP A 207 -1.84 -16.79 -3.92
N LEU A 208 -0.65 -17.00 -4.48
CA LEU A 208 0.55 -16.26 -4.09
C LEU A 208 0.39 -14.74 -4.29
N VAL A 209 -0.12 -14.30 -5.44
CA VAL A 209 -0.36 -12.87 -5.68
C VAL A 209 -1.40 -12.31 -4.70
N THR A 210 -2.44 -13.08 -4.37
CA THR A 210 -3.46 -12.67 -3.38
C THR A 210 -2.88 -12.50 -1.98
N GLN A 211 -2.00 -13.42 -1.57
CA GLN A 211 -1.26 -13.31 -0.32
C GLN A 211 -0.34 -12.09 -0.36
N LEU A 212 0.45 -11.91 -1.42
CA LEU A 212 1.34 -10.76 -1.58
C LEU A 212 0.58 -9.44 -1.58
N ASN A 213 -0.57 -9.33 -2.24
CA ASN A 213 -1.41 -8.13 -2.19
C ASN A 213 -1.74 -7.76 -0.73
N SER A 214 -2.03 -8.75 0.12
CA SER A 214 -2.30 -8.53 1.55
C SER A 214 -1.09 -7.97 2.31
N LEU A 215 0.13 -8.35 1.92
CA LEU A 215 1.37 -7.75 2.47
C LEU A 215 1.51 -6.30 2.06
N TYR A 216 1.22 -5.95 0.80
CA TYR A 216 1.28 -4.57 0.34
C TYR A 216 0.21 -3.70 0.99
N GLU A 217 -1.01 -4.20 1.22
CA GLU A 217 -2.04 -3.50 1.99
C GLU A 217 -1.60 -3.21 3.43
N LEU A 218 -0.88 -4.15 4.06
CA LEU A 218 -0.25 -3.91 5.37
C LEU A 218 0.86 -2.87 5.30
N LEU A 219 1.73 -2.93 4.29
CA LEU A 219 2.84 -1.99 4.15
C LEU A 219 2.35 -0.57 3.86
N LEU A 220 1.30 -0.43 3.06
CA LEU A 220 0.75 0.87 2.65
C LEU A 220 -0.34 1.38 3.61
N GLY A 221 -0.98 0.51 4.39
CA GLY A 221 -2.08 0.88 5.29
C GLY A 221 -3.28 1.46 4.54
N ILE A 222 -3.50 1.03 3.30
CA ILE A 222 -4.60 1.39 2.40
C ILE A 222 -4.95 0.15 1.56
N PRO A 223 -6.19 0.05 1.03
CA PRO A 223 -6.55 -1.04 0.14
C PRO A 223 -5.77 -1.01 -1.18
N THR A 224 -5.41 -2.19 -1.69
CA THR A 224 -4.79 -2.37 -3.01
C THR A 224 -5.50 -3.44 -3.81
N SER A 225 -5.47 -3.33 -5.13
CA SER A 225 -6.10 -4.28 -6.03
C SER A 225 -5.09 -4.82 -7.03
N ILE A 226 -5.23 -6.10 -7.33
CA ILE A 226 -4.43 -6.78 -8.34
C ILE A 226 -4.89 -6.28 -9.70
N LYS A 227 -3.98 -5.66 -10.44
CA LYS A 227 -4.23 -5.14 -11.78
C LYS A 227 -4.20 -6.24 -12.83
N PHE A 228 -3.20 -7.10 -12.74
CA PHE A 228 -3.07 -8.29 -13.56
C PHE A 228 -2.15 -9.30 -12.88
N ILE A 229 -2.24 -10.55 -13.32
CA ILE A 229 -1.32 -11.63 -13.00
C ILE A 229 -0.88 -12.25 -14.33
N ARG A 230 0.40 -12.54 -14.51
CA ARG A 230 0.94 -13.14 -15.72
C ARG A 230 1.90 -14.26 -15.36
N THR A 231 1.56 -15.48 -15.77
CA THR A 231 2.45 -16.63 -15.72
C THR A 231 3.15 -16.77 -17.07
N LYS A 232 4.47 -16.98 -17.06
CA LYS A 232 5.30 -17.07 -18.27
C LYS A 232 6.24 -18.26 -18.20
N ASP A 233 6.31 -19.00 -19.30
CA ASP A 233 7.32 -20.01 -19.54
C ASP A 233 8.58 -19.34 -20.09
N SER A 234 9.68 -19.38 -19.33
CA SER A 234 10.93 -18.74 -19.73
C SER A 234 11.56 -19.35 -20.97
N ASN A 235 11.28 -20.62 -21.28
CA ASN A 235 11.92 -21.35 -22.37
C ASN A 235 11.21 -21.06 -23.70
N THR A 236 9.87 -21.05 -23.69
CA THR A 236 9.07 -20.84 -24.91
C THR A 236 8.66 -19.38 -25.10
N GLY A 237 8.75 -18.55 -24.06
CA GLY A 237 8.28 -17.17 -24.08
C GLY A 237 6.76 -17.02 -24.03
N LYS A 238 6.02 -18.13 -24.02
CA LYS A 238 4.56 -18.17 -23.89
C LYS A 238 4.12 -17.70 -22.53
N TYR A 239 2.92 -17.15 -22.46
CA TYR A 239 2.36 -16.66 -21.22
C TYR A 239 0.85 -16.78 -21.18
N ARG A 240 0.33 -16.75 -19.96
CA ARG A 240 -1.08 -16.56 -19.66
C ARG A 240 -1.23 -15.37 -18.73
N MET A 241 -2.16 -14.49 -19.04
CA MET A 241 -2.44 -13.28 -18.29
C MET A 241 -3.87 -13.33 -17.76
N PHE A 242 -4.02 -13.11 -16.47
CA PHE A 242 -5.27 -13.06 -15.75
C PHE A 242 -5.55 -11.66 -15.27
N PHE A 243 -6.83 -11.32 -15.34
CA PHE A 243 -7.35 -10.03 -15.05
C PHE A 243 -8.59 -10.22 -14.19
N VAL A 244 -8.51 -9.69 -12.97
CA VAL A 244 -9.61 -9.76 -12.02
C VAL A 244 -10.26 -8.38 -12.03
N ASP A 245 -11.53 -8.30 -12.49
CA ASP A 245 -12.33 -7.08 -12.47
C ASP A 245 -12.71 -6.77 -11.01
N ALA A 246 -11.75 -6.20 -10.27
CA ALA A 246 -12.06 -5.41 -9.10
C ALA A 246 -12.46 -4.05 -9.64
N ARG A 247 -13.75 -3.70 -9.58
CA ARG A 247 -14.23 -2.30 -9.67
C ARG A 247 -13.15 -1.47 -8.98
N ALA A 248 -12.31 -0.77 -9.75
CA ALA A 248 -11.07 -0.25 -9.21
C ALA A 248 -11.48 0.57 -7.99
N PRO A 249 -11.08 0.19 -6.76
CA PRO A 249 -11.46 0.96 -5.60
C PRO A 249 -11.11 2.39 -5.93
N ARG A 250 -12.12 3.28 -5.92
CA ARG A 250 -12.00 4.67 -6.37
C ARG A 250 -10.63 5.13 -5.92
N VAL A 251 -9.74 5.37 -6.89
CA VAL A 251 -8.32 5.64 -6.65
C VAL A 251 -8.29 6.62 -5.50
N TYR A 252 -7.61 6.24 -4.42
CA TYR A 252 -7.50 7.07 -3.24
C TYR A 252 -7.12 8.48 -3.72
N GLU A 253 -8.05 9.44 -3.60
CA GLU A 253 -7.77 10.86 -3.82
C GLU A 253 -6.93 11.42 -2.66
N GLU A 254 -6.47 10.56 -1.74
CA GLU A 254 -5.39 10.97 -0.86
C GLU A 254 -4.17 11.30 -1.70
N ASP A 255 -3.72 12.55 -1.54
CA ASP A 255 -2.46 13.08 -2.04
C ASP A 255 -1.38 12.00 -1.90
N SER A 256 -0.78 11.54 -3.00
CA SER A 256 0.22 10.44 -3.04
C SER A 256 1.34 10.57 -2.00
N ARG A 257 1.51 11.78 -1.43
CA ARG A 257 2.31 12.10 -0.27
C ARG A 257 1.94 11.30 1.00
N THR A 258 0.66 11.12 1.36
CA THR A 258 0.28 10.36 2.59
C THR A 258 0.63 8.87 2.49
N ILE A 259 0.67 8.29 1.29
CA ILE A 259 1.09 6.90 1.07
C ILE A 259 2.60 6.74 1.28
N LEU A 260 3.40 7.69 0.75
CA LEU A 260 4.86 7.73 0.90
C LEU A 260 5.30 7.91 2.37
N ASP A 261 4.44 8.50 3.19
CA ASP A 261 4.79 8.94 4.53
C ASP A 261 4.60 7.86 5.62
N LYS A 262 3.93 6.73 5.31
CA LYS A 262 3.66 5.65 6.28
C LYS A 262 4.87 4.73 6.47
N ILE A 263 5.35 4.12 5.39
CA ILE A 263 6.52 3.22 5.38
C ILE A 263 7.26 3.48 4.07
N GLU A 264 8.49 3.97 4.14
CA GLU A 264 9.31 4.20 2.93
C GLU A 264 9.87 2.87 2.40
N PHE A 265 9.79 2.64 1.08
CA PHE A 265 10.34 1.43 0.45
C PHE A 265 11.80 1.15 0.85
N ASN A 266 12.65 2.19 0.81
CA ASN A 266 14.08 2.07 1.13
C ASN A 266 14.35 1.59 2.57
N LYS A 267 13.39 1.79 3.49
CA LYS A 267 13.52 1.30 4.87
C LYS A 267 13.17 -0.18 4.99
N VAL A 268 12.38 -0.73 4.06
CA VAL A 268 11.87 -2.11 4.18
C VAL A 268 12.37 -3.06 3.10
N GLU A 269 13.05 -2.56 2.06
CA GLU A 269 13.49 -3.37 0.92
C GLU A 269 14.32 -4.60 1.33
N GLN A 270 15.15 -4.45 2.37
CA GLN A 270 16.02 -5.53 2.87
C GLN A 270 15.25 -6.59 3.68
N ASP A 271 14.19 -6.17 4.37
CA ASP A 271 13.34 -7.06 5.17
C ASP A 271 12.29 -7.78 4.29
N LEU A 272 11.99 -7.25 3.10
CA LEU A 272 10.90 -7.71 2.24
C LEU A 272 10.96 -9.21 1.88
N PRO A 273 12.12 -9.83 1.52
CA PRO A 273 12.18 -11.28 1.26
C PRO A 273 11.80 -12.14 2.48
N LYS A 274 12.22 -11.70 3.68
CA LYS A 274 11.90 -12.35 4.94
C LYS A 274 10.42 -12.17 5.27
N MET A 275 9.87 -10.98 5.06
CA MET A 275 8.45 -10.70 5.26
C MET A 275 7.56 -11.55 4.36
N VAL A 276 7.93 -11.73 3.08
CA VAL A 276 7.23 -12.64 2.17
C VAL A 276 7.28 -14.08 2.70
N SER A 277 8.46 -14.57 3.09
CA SER A 277 8.59 -15.94 3.62
C SER A 277 7.74 -16.16 4.90
N ASN A 278 7.73 -15.17 5.79
CA ASN A 278 6.94 -15.21 7.03
C ASN A 278 5.43 -15.10 6.78
N LEU A 279 5.02 -14.39 5.74
CA LEU A 279 3.61 -14.28 5.35
C LEU A 279 3.06 -15.63 4.89
N LEU A 280 3.80 -16.33 4.03
CA LEU A 280 3.37 -17.62 3.47
C LEU A 280 3.27 -18.69 4.57
N THR A 281 4.19 -18.63 5.53
CA THR A 281 4.26 -19.54 6.69
C THR A 281 3.50 -19.05 7.93
N LEU A 282 2.74 -17.96 7.80
CA LEU A 282 2.03 -17.35 8.92
C LEU A 282 1.03 -18.32 9.55
N ASP A 283 1.02 -18.43 10.88
CA ASP A 283 0.11 -19.35 11.55
C ASP A 283 -1.37 -18.94 11.36
N ARG A 284 -2.27 -19.91 11.57
CA ARG A 284 -3.71 -19.73 11.35
C ARG A 284 -4.30 -18.52 12.11
N LYS A 285 -3.85 -18.25 13.33
CA LYS A 285 -4.42 -17.16 14.13
C LYS A 285 -4.02 -15.81 13.56
N ASN A 286 -2.74 -15.68 13.18
CA ASN A 286 -2.23 -14.47 12.55
C ASN A 286 -2.82 -14.26 11.13
N LYS A 287 -3.09 -15.34 10.37
CA LYS A 287 -3.84 -15.28 9.11
C LYS A 287 -5.26 -14.74 9.32
N LEU A 288 -5.98 -15.20 10.35
CA LEU A 288 -7.31 -14.67 10.69
C LEU A 288 -7.26 -13.20 11.12
N MET A 289 -6.24 -12.80 11.89
CA MET A 289 -6.05 -11.40 12.28
C MET A 289 -5.81 -10.51 11.06
N LEU A 290 -4.97 -10.95 10.11
CA LEU A 290 -4.75 -10.27 8.84
C LEU A 290 -6.05 -10.13 8.04
N GLN A 291 -6.84 -11.20 7.90
CA GLN A 291 -8.12 -11.15 7.20
C GLN A 291 -9.08 -10.12 7.79
N ASN A 292 -9.22 -10.08 9.13
CA ASN A 292 -10.09 -9.10 9.79
C ASN A 292 -9.55 -7.67 9.65
N TYR A 293 -8.23 -7.48 9.72
CA TYR A 293 -7.62 -6.18 9.45
C TYR A 293 -7.92 -5.69 8.02
N LYS A 294 -7.84 -6.55 7.01
CA LYS A 294 -8.13 -6.17 5.61
C LYS A 294 -9.55 -5.64 5.42
N LEU A 295 -10.53 -6.22 6.11
CA LEU A 295 -11.92 -5.73 6.07
C LEU A 295 -12.01 -4.25 6.49
N THR A 296 -11.13 -3.80 7.39
CA THR A 296 -11.09 -2.41 7.88
C THR A 296 -10.48 -1.41 6.89
N LEU A 297 -9.90 -1.91 5.79
CA LEU A 297 -9.39 -1.11 4.69
C LEU A 297 -10.41 -0.96 3.56
N GLU A 298 -11.52 -1.71 3.59
CA GLU A 298 -12.52 -1.70 2.52
C GLU A 298 -13.34 -0.39 2.53
N PHE A 299 -13.57 0.18 1.35
CA PHE A 299 -14.23 1.49 1.17
C PHE A 299 -15.67 1.56 1.66
N THR A 300 -16.31 0.40 1.86
CA THR A 300 -17.74 0.31 2.19
C THR A 300 -17.98 0.04 3.68
N THR A 301 -16.94 -0.07 4.51
CA THR A 301 -17.14 -0.28 5.94
C THR A 301 -17.41 1.04 6.66
N VAL A 302 -18.34 0.98 7.61
CA VAL A 302 -18.55 2.04 8.60
C VAL A 302 -17.61 1.82 9.79
N ILE A 303 -17.25 2.89 10.50
CA ILE A 303 -16.23 2.86 11.54
C ILE A 303 -16.57 1.89 12.69
N GLU A 304 -17.86 1.68 12.95
CA GLU A 304 -18.38 0.70 13.89
C GLU A 304 -17.98 -0.73 13.50
N ASN A 305 -18.12 -1.07 12.21
CA ASN A 305 -17.72 -2.38 11.68
C ASN A 305 -16.21 -2.57 11.75
N ASP A 306 -15.44 -1.50 11.52
CA ASP A 306 -13.98 -1.53 11.69
C ASP A 306 -13.62 -1.90 13.13
N LEU A 307 -14.26 -1.29 14.14
CA LEU A 307 -14.02 -1.60 15.55
C LEU A 307 -14.36 -3.07 15.88
N VAL A 308 -15.49 -3.57 15.37
CA VAL A 308 -15.90 -4.96 15.56
C VAL A 308 -14.86 -5.91 14.94
N ASN A 309 -14.46 -5.67 13.69
CA ASN A 309 -13.46 -6.49 13.00
C ASN A 309 -12.11 -6.47 13.72
N LEU A 310 -11.63 -5.31 14.19
CA LEU A 310 -10.35 -5.20 14.91
C LEU A 310 -10.38 -5.93 16.26
N THR A 311 -11.46 -5.77 17.02
CA THR A 311 -11.60 -6.47 18.29
C THR A 311 -11.67 -7.98 18.07
N GLN A 312 -12.43 -8.45 17.06
CA GLN A 312 -12.49 -9.86 16.67
C GLN A 312 -11.12 -10.39 16.22
N ALA A 313 -10.33 -9.59 15.49
CA ALA A 313 -8.96 -9.92 15.11
C ALA A 313 -8.08 -10.22 16.33
N ILE A 314 -8.16 -9.37 17.36
CA ILE A 314 -7.45 -9.56 18.64
C ILE A 314 -7.95 -10.82 19.37
N GLU A 315 -9.25 -11.12 19.30
CA GLU A 315 -9.82 -12.31 19.94
C GLU A 315 -9.24 -13.62 19.42
N TYR A 316 -8.87 -13.70 18.14
CA TYR A 316 -8.30 -14.91 17.54
C TYR A 316 -6.89 -15.24 18.05
N ILE A 317 -6.11 -14.22 18.43
CA ILE A 317 -4.75 -14.40 18.92
C ILE A 317 -4.75 -14.98 20.34
N PHE A 318 -5.52 -14.36 21.24
CA PHE A 318 -5.52 -14.63 22.68
C PHE A 318 -6.69 -15.54 23.10
N LYS A 319 -6.39 -16.78 23.51
CA LYS A 319 -7.40 -17.76 23.93
C LYS A 319 -7.76 -17.63 25.41
N LYS A 320 -9.00 -17.99 25.77
CA LYS A 320 -9.50 -18.31 27.12
C LYS A 320 -9.66 -17.14 28.13
N GLU A 321 -9.63 -15.89 27.67
CA GLU A 321 -9.81 -14.73 28.54
C GLU A 321 -10.96 -13.83 28.07
N SER A 322 -11.43 -12.90 28.92
CA SER A 322 -12.40 -11.88 28.51
C SER A 322 -11.78 -10.92 27.49
N LEU A 323 -12.60 -10.31 26.62
CA LEU A 323 -12.12 -9.37 25.59
C LEU A 323 -11.21 -8.27 26.18
N LYS A 324 -11.57 -7.72 27.35
CA LYS A 324 -10.75 -6.75 28.08
C LYS A 324 -9.31 -7.26 28.30
N LYS A 325 -9.17 -8.47 28.85
CA LYS A 325 -7.84 -9.08 29.09
C LYS A 325 -7.08 -9.33 27.79
N LYS A 326 -7.76 -9.77 26.74
CA LYS A 326 -7.14 -9.98 25.42
C LYS A 326 -6.59 -8.69 24.83
N ILE A 327 -7.34 -7.59 24.89
CA ILE A 327 -6.88 -6.28 24.42
C ILE A 327 -5.72 -5.78 25.30
N THR A 328 -5.81 -5.93 26.62
CA THR A 328 -4.70 -5.56 27.51
C THR A 328 -3.43 -6.37 27.22
N ALA A 329 -3.55 -7.68 26.97
CA ALA A 329 -2.43 -8.55 26.61
C ALA A 329 -1.83 -8.16 25.24
N PHE A 330 -2.69 -7.85 24.27
CA PHE A 330 -2.29 -7.32 22.96
C PHE A 330 -1.45 -6.04 23.11
N LEU A 331 -1.96 -5.04 23.84
CA LEU A 331 -1.26 -3.78 24.07
C LEU A 331 0.06 -3.97 24.82
N SER A 332 0.11 -4.91 25.76
CA SER A 332 1.33 -5.22 26.53
C SER A 332 2.41 -5.89 25.68
N GLY A 333 2.02 -6.54 24.57
CA GLY A 333 2.93 -7.19 23.61
C GLY A 333 3.45 -6.27 22.50
N LEU A 334 3.06 -4.99 22.48
CA LEU A 334 3.55 -4.02 21.50
C LEU A 334 5.01 -3.60 21.79
N PRO A 335 5.71 -3.00 20.82
CA PRO A 335 6.97 -2.28 21.04
C PRO A 335 6.87 -1.24 22.17
N GLU A 336 7.93 -1.07 22.96
CA GLU A 336 7.92 -0.18 24.12
C GLU A 336 7.71 1.30 23.74
N ALA A 337 8.28 1.73 22.60
CA ALA A 337 8.04 3.06 22.06
C ALA A 337 6.54 3.31 21.79
N LEU A 338 5.85 2.33 21.19
CA LEU A 338 4.42 2.42 20.92
C LEU A 338 3.59 2.41 22.21
N LYS A 339 3.95 1.61 23.22
CA LYS A 339 3.24 1.63 24.51
C LYS A 339 3.28 3.01 25.16
N LYS A 340 4.46 3.66 25.15
CA LYS A 340 4.63 5.01 25.71
C LYS A 340 3.78 6.03 24.95
N ILE A 341 3.76 5.97 23.63
CA ILE A 341 2.95 6.87 22.81
C ILE A 341 1.45 6.63 23.07
N VAL A 342 1.00 5.37 23.06
CA VAL A 342 -0.41 5.03 23.34
C VAL A 342 -0.82 5.56 24.71
N LEU A 343 -0.02 5.33 25.75
CA LEU A 343 -0.31 5.82 27.10
C LEU A 343 -0.44 7.34 27.15
N ARG A 344 0.46 8.07 26.49
CA ARG A 344 0.41 9.54 26.41
C ARG A 344 -0.87 10.02 25.71
N VAL A 345 -1.27 9.34 24.65
CA VAL A 345 -2.36 9.74 23.76
C VAL A 345 -3.75 9.39 24.30
N VAL A 346 -3.88 8.25 24.99
CA VAL A 346 -5.17 7.79 25.53
C VAL A 346 -5.35 8.16 27.01
N GLY A 347 -4.27 8.56 27.70
CA GLY A 347 -4.26 8.84 29.13
C GLY A 347 -4.43 7.57 29.95
N ASP A 348 -5.66 7.31 30.42
CA ASP A 348 -5.97 6.10 31.18
C ASP A 348 -6.23 4.92 30.24
N ARG A 349 -5.22 4.06 30.08
CA ARG A 349 -5.27 2.86 29.24
C ARG A 349 -6.41 1.92 29.66
N ASP A 350 -6.66 1.73 30.94
CA ASP A 350 -7.65 0.75 31.41
C ASP A 350 -9.08 1.26 31.20
N LYS A 351 -9.29 2.58 31.33
CA LYS A 351 -10.53 3.25 30.94
C LYS A 351 -10.74 3.18 29.42
N TRP A 352 -9.71 3.42 28.63
CA TRP A 352 -9.77 3.33 27.17
C TRP A 352 -10.14 1.91 26.70
N VAL A 353 -9.48 0.88 27.25
CA VAL A 353 -9.81 -0.53 26.96
C VAL A 353 -11.24 -0.87 27.39
N THR A 354 -11.69 -0.40 28.54
CA THR A 354 -13.09 -0.60 28.98
C THR A 354 -14.07 0.00 27.98
N SER A 355 -13.77 1.19 27.47
CA SER A 355 -14.62 1.90 26.51
C SER A 355 -14.69 1.17 25.17
N ILE A 356 -13.57 0.62 24.68
CA ILE A 356 -13.55 -0.25 23.49
C ILE A 356 -14.45 -1.47 23.67
N VAL A 357 -14.34 -2.17 24.81
CA VAL A 357 -15.09 -3.39 25.10
C VAL A 357 -16.59 -3.10 25.19
N ASP A 358 -16.96 -2.08 25.95
CA ASP A 358 -18.35 -1.68 26.13
C ASP A 358 -18.99 -1.24 24.81
N THR A 359 -18.25 -0.48 23.99
CA THR A 359 -18.69 -0.07 22.65
C THR A 359 -18.86 -1.27 21.72
N ARG A 360 -17.90 -2.21 21.68
CA ARG A 360 -18.04 -3.46 20.90
C ARG A 360 -19.28 -4.24 21.30
N VAL A 361 -19.54 -4.39 22.60
CA VAL A 361 -20.71 -5.13 23.10
C VAL A 361 -22.00 -4.42 22.68
N PHE A 362 -22.06 -3.11 22.82
CA PHE A 362 -23.20 -2.30 22.37
C PHE A 362 -23.47 -2.48 20.87
N LEU A 363 -22.43 -2.39 20.02
CA LEU A 363 -22.57 -2.54 18.57
C LEU A 363 -23.06 -3.92 18.14
N VAL A 364 -22.65 -4.99 18.83
CA VAL A 364 -23.00 -6.37 18.46
C VAL A 364 -24.34 -6.83 19.04
N HIS A 365 -24.69 -6.39 20.25
CA HIS A 365 -25.84 -6.91 20.99
C HIS A 365 -26.94 -5.88 21.25
N GLY A 366 -26.71 -4.59 20.95
CA GLY A 366 -27.68 -3.52 21.19
C GLY A 366 -27.99 -3.26 22.67
N GLU A 367 -27.20 -3.80 23.60
CA GLU A 367 -27.46 -3.69 25.04
C GLU A 367 -27.02 -2.34 25.61
N ASP A 368 -28.00 -1.55 26.04
CA ASP A 368 -27.86 -0.19 26.59
C ASP A 368 -27.50 -0.13 28.09
N SER A 369 -26.88 -1.20 28.63
CA SER A 369 -26.49 -1.27 30.06
C SER A 369 -25.02 -0.89 30.32
N ARG A 370 -24.27 -0.57 29.26
CA ARG A 370 -22.84 -0.29 29.33
C ARG A 370 -22.58 1.18 29.63
N LYS A 371 -21.71 1.43 30.62
CA LYS A 371 -21.49 2.78 31.18
C LYS A 371 -20.45 3.60 30.43
N HIS A 372 -19.64 2.95 29.59
CA HIS A 372 -18.48 3.57 28.93
C HIS A 372 -18.53 3.45 27.41
N VAL A 373 -19.73 3.39 26.83
CA VAL A 373 -19.90 3.37 25.37
C VAL A 373 -19.40 4.71 24.79
N ILE A 374 -18.57 4.63 23.75
CA ILE A 374 -18.11 5.80 23.01
C ILE A 374 -19.25 6.26 22.11
N THR A 375 -19.91 7.36 22.49
CA THR A 375 -21.04 7.95 21.76
C THR A 375 -20.63 9.12 20.88
N ASN A 376 -19.46 9.72 21.14
CA ASN A 376 -18.88 10.76 20.31
C ASN A 376 -18.23 10.13 19.06
N VAL A 377 -18.65 10.60 17.87
CA VAL A 377 -18.18 10.06 16.59
C VAL A 377 -16.69 10.28 16.37
N ASP A 378 -16.15 11.45 16.70
CA ASP A 378 -14.71 11.74 16.54
C ASP A 378 -13.87 10.87 17.48
N GLU A 379 -14.32 10.64 18.71
CA GLU A 379 -13.67 9.74 19.66
C GLU A 379 -13.72 8.28 19.20
N LEU A 380 -14.82 7.86 18.58
CA LEU A 380 -14.97 6.52 17.99
C LEU A 380 -14.03 6.33 16.80
N ILE A 381 -13.98 7.31 15.89
CA ILE A 381 -13.05 7.31 14.74
C ILE A 381 -11.61 7.28 15.24
N PHE A 382 -11.25 8.18 16.16
CA PHE A 382 -9.93 8.24 16.74
C PHE A 382 -9.52 6.89 17.36
N THR A 383 -10.36 6.33 18.23
CA THR A 383 -10.10 5.07 18.92
C THR A 383 -9.94 3.92 17.94
N THR A 384 -10.82 3.84 16.95
CA THR A 384 -10.81 2.76 15.96
C THR A 384 -9.60 2.85 15.04
N LYS A 385 -9.24 4.04 14.55
CA LYS A 385 -8.06 4.24 13.71
C LYS A 385 -6.75 4.03 14.47
N LEU A 386 -6.69 4.43 15.75
CA LEU A 386 -5.56 4.10 16.61
C LEU A 386 -5.42 2.58 16.77
N LEU A 387 -6.52 1.86 17.06
CA LEU A 387 -6.51 0.40 17.17
C LEU A 387 -6.11 -0.28 15.85
N GLN A 388 -6.60 0.23 14.71
CA GLN A 388 -6.25 -0.25 13.37
C GLN A 388 -4.74 -0.17 13.13
N MET A 389 -4.14 0.98 13.45
CA MET A 389 -2.70 1.18 13.35
C MET A 389 -1.94 0.20 14.26
N LEU A 390 -2.35 0.03 15.52
CA LEU A 390 -1.67 -0.90 16.45
C LEU A 390 -1.74 -2.36 15.96
N VAL A 391 -2.88 -2.79 15.41
CA VAL A 391 -3.05 -4.12 14.80
C VAL A 391 -2.12 -4.29 13.60
N ARG A 392 -2.00 -3.27 12.75
CA ARG A 392 -1.04 -3.23 11.64
C ARG A 392 0.40 -3.34 12.14
N CYS A 393 0.78 -2.60 13.19
CA CYS A 393 2.12 -2.70 13.81
C CYS A 393 2.44 -4.14 14.23
N TYR A 394 1.49 -4.77 14.93
CA TYR A 394 1.64 -6.14 15.41
C TYR A 394 1.87 -7.12 14.26
N LEU A 395 1.05 -7.04 13.21
CA LEU A 395 1.17 -7.89 12.03
C LEU A 395 2.52 -7.68 11.32
N LEU A 396 2.95 -6.43 11.12
CA LEU A 396 4.24 -6.12 10.51
C LEU A 396 5.43 -6.68 11.32
N ASN A 397 5.38 -6.59 12.66
CA ASN A 397 6.38 -7.19 13.54
C ASN A 397 6.37 -8.73 13.42
N LYS A 398 5.19 -9.38 13.34
CA LYS A 398 5.08 -10.83 13.08
C LYS A 398 5.66 -11.24 11.73
N LEU A 399 5.58 -10.38 10.73
CA LEU A 399 6.22 -10.59 9.44
C LEU A 399 7.74 -10.32 9.48
N GLY A 400 8.26 -9.79 10.59
CA GLY A 400 9.68 -9.61 10.84
C GLY A 400 10.23 -8.26 10.40
N LEU A 401 9.36 -7.26 10.19
CA LEU A 401 9.77 -5.88 9.95
C LEU A 401 10.37 -5.29 11.23
N THR A 402 11.56 -4.72 11.12
CA THR A 402 12.26 -4.10 12.25
C THR A 402 11.64 -2.74 12.63
N GLU A 403 11.57 -2.46 13.94
CA GLU A 403 10.79 -1.34 14.50
C GLU A 403 11.25 0.05 14.03
N GLY A 404 12.53 0.22 13.70
CA GLY A 404 13.09 1.50 13.23
C GLY A 404 12.63 1.93 11.83
N ASN A 405 11.92 1.06 11.11
CA ASN A 405 11.56 1.28 9.71
C ASN A 405 10.14 1.84 9.52
N ILE A 406 9.40 2.11 10.61
CA ILE A 406 8.01 2.53 10.56
C ILE A 406 7.82 3.88 11.26
N ASN A 407 7.23 4.86 10.56
CA ASN A 407 7.02 6.21 11.08
C ASN A 407 5.68 6.34 11.83
N PHE A 408 5.50 5.56 12.89
CA PHE A 408 4.24 5.54 13.65
C PHE A 408 3.91 6.86 14.34
N GLU A 409 4.92 7.60 14.78
CA GLU A 409 4.71 8.89 15.44
C GLU A 409 3.97 9.85 14.52
N ARG A 410 4.37 9.94 13.25
CA ARG A 410 3.71 10.81 12.28
C ARG A 410 2.26 10.39 11.98
N GLU A 411 2.00 9.10 11.83
CA GLU A 411 0.64 8.59 11.60
C GLU A 411 -0.28 8.94 12.80
N ILE A 412 0.23 8.83 14.03
CA ILE A 412 -0.47 9.25 15.25
C ILE A 412 -0.69 10.77 15.28
N GLN A 413 0.28 11.57 14.86
CA GLN A 413 0.14 13.02 14.78
C GLN A 413 -0.97 13.46 13.83
N GLU A 414 -1.09 12.80 12.69
CA GLU A 414 -2.14 13.10 11.71
C GLU A 414 -3.52 12.75 12.27
N LEU A 415 -3.63 11.65 13.01
CA LEU A 415 -4.85 11.28 13.73
C LEU A 415 -5.21 12.31 14.81
N LEU A 416 -4.24 12.72 15.65
CA LEU A 416 -4.46 13.73 16.68
C LEU A 416 -4.87 15.07 16.10
N ARG A 417 -4.16 15.56 15.09
CA ARG A 417 -4.49 16.83 14.43
C ARG A 417 -5.95 16.86 13.93
N ARG A 418 -6.47 15.72 13.49
CA ARG A 418 -7.80 15.61 12.88
C ARG A 418 -8.92 15.42 13.89
N TYR A 419 -8.69 14.66 14.96
CA TYR A 419 -9.75 14.22 15.87
C TYR A 419 -9.53 14.57 17.36
N LYS A 420 -8.33 15.01 17.73
CA LYS A 420 -7.96 15.50 19.07
C LYS A 420 -6.99 16.68 18.99
N PRO A 421 -7.35 17.78 18.32
CA PRO A 421 -6.45 18.91 18.07
C PRO A 421 -5.89 19.53 19.35
N GLU A 422 -6.60 19.41 20.48
CA GLU A 422 -6.18 19.86 21.81
C GLU A 422 -4.94 19.13 22.34
N LEU A 423 -4.65 17.91 21.88
CA LEU A 423 -3.49 17.12 22.29
C LEU A 423 -2.30 17.24 21.30
N LYS A 424 -2.46 18.00 20.21
CA LYS A 424 -1.47 18.08 19.12
C LYS A 424 -0.15 18.71 19.58
N ASP A 425 -0.21 19.71 20.46
CA ASP A 425 0.97 20.48 20.90
C ASP A 425 1.75 19.77 22.02
N GLU A 426 1.14 18.80 22.72
CA GLU A 426 1.78 18.05 23.82
C GLU A 426 2.74 16.94 23.33
N MET A 427 2.65 16.53 22.05
CA MET A 427 3.51 15.49 21.49
C MET A 427 4.76 16.00 20.76
N PHE A 428 4.98 17.32 20.67
CA PHE A 428 6.12 17.90 19.91
C PHE A 428 7.51 17.72 20.57
N VAL A 429 7.61 17.07 21.72
CA VAL A 429 8.88 16.85 22.43
C VAL A 429 9.37 15.42 22.18
N GLY A 430 10.00 15.22 21.01
CA GLY A 430 10.56 13.94 20.58
C GLY A 430 11.06 13.94 19.13
N ILE A 431 12.30 14.43 18.93
CA ILE A 431 13.25 14.16 17.84
C ILE A 431 12.68 13.86 16.43
N MET A 432 12.81 14.82 15.49
CA MET A 432 12.90 14.53 14.05
C MET A 432 14.21 15.07 13.47
N ALA A 433 15.13 14.17 13.11
CA ALA A 433 16.23 14.48 12.19
C ALA A 433 15.75 14.20 10.76
N LYS A 434 15.70 15.22 9.90
CA LYS A 434 15.55 15.03 8.46
C LYS A 434 16.95 14.94 7.86
N SER A 435 17.34 13.77 7.37
CA SER A 435 18.55 13.66 6.56
C SER A 435 18.27 14.17 5.14
N GLY A 436 19.06 15.13 4.67
CA GLY A 436 19.10 15.59 3.28
C GLY A 436 20.43 15.23 2.63
N TYR A 437 20.50 15.33 1.30
CA TYR A 437 21.76 15.23 0.55
C TYR A 437 22.05 16.58 -0.07
N ASP A 438 23.31 17.02 -0.05
CA ASP A 438 23.69 18.24 -0.75
C ASP A 438 23.74 18.01 -2.27
N SER A 439 23.97 19.09 -3.02
CA SER A 439 24.13 19.05 -4.49
C SER A 439 25.28 18.16 -4.98
N ARG A 440 26.08 17.58 -4.08
CA ARG A 440 27.21 16.69 -4.35
C ARG A 440 27.01 15.29 -3.78
N GLY A 441 25.82 14.97 -3.25
CA GLY A 441 25.47 13.64 -2.76
C GLY A 441 25.98 13.30 -1.37
N LYS A 442 26.42 14.28 -0.57
CA LYS A 442 26.86 14.06 0.81
C LYS A 442 25.69 14.24 1.78
N LYS A 443 25.47 13.24 2.65
CA LYS A 443 24.40 13.23 3.65
C LYS A 443 24.65 14.30 4.70
N PHE A 444 23.65 15.13 4.99
CA PHE A 444 23.65 16.05 6.12
C PHE A 444 22.34 15.94 6.90
N ASP A 445 22.40 16.07 8.21
CA ASP A 445 21.21 16.16 9.06
C ASP A 445 20.79 17.62 9.18
N ALA A 446 19.57 17.95 8.75
CA ALA A 446 18.97 19.27 8.92
C ALA A 446 18.01 19.26 10.10
N VAL A 447 18.16 20.24 11.00
CA VAL A 447 17.25 20.47 12.14
C VAL A 447 16.23 21.55 11.76
N LEU A 448 14.97 21.28 12.09
CA LEU A 448 13.80 22.18 11.96
C LEU A 448 13.90 23.37 12.93
N ASP A 449 13.33 24.51 12.54
CA ASP A 449 13.59 25.86 13.06
C ASP A 449 13.38 26.12 14.58
N LYS A 450 12.69 25.26 15.34
CA LYS A 450 12.52 25.44 16.81
C LYS A 450 12.36 24.10 17.55
N GLN A 451 13.11 23.91 18.64
CA GLN A 451 13.04 22.77 19.55
C GLN A 451 12.53 23.21 20.94
N ILE A 452 11.76 22.38 21.63
CA ILE A 452 11.30 22.62 23.02
C ILE A 452 11.84 21.50 23.91
N VAL A 453 12.38 21.84 25.08
CA VAL A 453 12.97 20.88 26.04
C VAL A 453 12.52 21.27 27.45
N ASP A 454 12.06 20.30 28.25
CA ASP A 454 11.64 20.53 29.63
C ASP A 454 12.80 20.31 30.61
N LEU A 455 12.82 21.04 31.73
CA LEU A 455 13.71 20.72 32.85
C LEU A 455 13.32 19.37 33.46
N ASP A 456 14.33 18.52 33.70
CA ASP A 456 14.16 17.25 34.40
C ASP A 456 14.07 17.42 35.93
N ASP A 457 13.94 16.31 36.66
CA ASP A 457 13.87 16.29 38.13
C ASP A 457 15.14 16.85 38.82
N SER A 458 16.23 17.04 38.06
CA SER A 458 17.47 17.68 38.53
C SER A 458 17.54 19.18 38.21
N ASN A 459 16.47 19.77 37.67
CA ASN A 459 16.40 21.13 37.14
C ASN A 459 17.39 21.39 35.99
N GLU A 460 17.69 20.38 35.19
CA GLU A 460 18.47 20.52 33.95
C GLU A 460 17.63 20.11 32.74
N ALA A 461 17.71 20.89 31.67
CA ALA A 461 17.23 20.51 30.35
C ALA A 461 18.42 20.11 29.48
N VAL A 462 18.35 18.96 28.84
CA VAL A 462 19.42 18.44 27.97
C VAL A 462 18.91 18.38 26.54
N THR A 463 19.69 18.93 25.61
CA THR A 463 19.46 18.77 24.17
C THR A 463 20.68 18.15 23.50
N GLU A 464 20.44 17.25 22.55
CA GLU A 464 21.51 16.69 21.71
C GLU A 464 21.77 17.62 20.51
N LEU A 465 23.01 18.06 20.36
CA LEU A 465 23.49 18.73 19.17
C LEU A 465 24.19 17.70 18.26
N VAL A 466 23.66 17.55 17.05
CA VAL A 466 24.27 16.73 16.00
C VAL A 466 24.99 17.65 15.00
N ALA A 467 26.30 17.60 14.97
CA ALA A 467 27.14 18.38 14.07
C ALA A 467 28.49 17.69 13.83
N ASN A 468 29.22 18.11 12.79
CA ASN A 468 30.53 17.55 12.49
C ASN A 468 31.50 17.78 13.66
N ILE A 469 32.23 16.74 14.05
CA ILE A 469 33.31 16.83 15.04
C ILE A 469 34.29 17.93 14.62
N GLY A 470 34.61 18.81 15.56
CA GLY A 470 35.45 19.99 15.36
C GLY A 470 34.68 21.30 15.17
N SER A 471 33.40 21.25 14.78
CA SER A 471 32.55 22.44 14.63
C SER A 471 32.47 23.24 15.94
N THR A 472 32.40 24.56 15.83
CA THR A 472 32.18 25.45 16.96
C THR A 472 30.70 25.74 17.11
N PHE A 473 30.21 25.82 18.34
CA PHE A 473 28.84 26.27 18.60
C PHE A 473 28.81 27.38 19.65
N LYS A 474 27.81 28.26 19.55
CA LYS A 474 27.53 29.35 20.48
C LYS A 474 26.08 29.28 20.90
N VAL A 475 25.81 29.54 22.16
CA VAL A 475 24.48 29.60 22.74
C VAL A 475 24.18 31.06 23.11
N LEU A 476 23.06 31.56 22.61
CA LEU A 476 22.55 32.90 22.82
C LEU A 476 21.19 32.83 23.53
N ASP A 477 20.81 33.89 24.23
CA ASP A 477 19.43 34.05 24.72
C ASP A 477 18.49 34.58 23.62
N LYS A 478 17.23 34.83 23.99
CA LYS A 478 16.19 35.35 23.09
C LYS A 478 16.47 36.74 22.51
N ASP A 479 17.34 37.50 23.17
CA ASP A 479 17.72 38.87 22.82
C ASP A 479 19.11 38.89 22.12
N ASP A 480 19.56 37.71 21.63
CA ASP A 480 20.85 37.47 20.98
C ASP A 480 22.08 37.75 21.88
N HIS A 481 21.92 37.78 23.21
CA HIS A 481 23.07 37.90 24.11
C HIS A 481 23.82 36.58 24.22
N PHE A 482 25.14 36.66 24.12
CA PHE A 482 26.02 35.52 24.28
C PHE A 482 25.97 34.96 25.70
N LEU A 483 25.72 33.64 25.80
CA LEU A 483 25.77 32.91 27.06
C LEU A 483 27.06 32.13 27.17
N TRP A 484 27.33 31.22 26.22
CA TRP A 484 28.54 30.39 26.20
C TRP A 484 28.78 29.73 24.84
N SER A 485 29.93 29.08 24.67
CA SER A 485 30.30 28.38 23.43
C SER A 485 31.12 27.13 23.71
N GLY A 486 31.10 26.19 22.77
CA GLY A 486 31.90 24.97 22.83
C GLY A 486 32.38 24.50 21.46
N LYS A 487 33.11 23.39 21.47
CA LYS A 487 33.45 22.61 20.28
C LYS A 487 32.78 21.26 20.37
N VAL A 488 32.25 20.79 19.25
CA VAL A 488 31.63 19.47 19.12
C VAL A 488 32.74 18.42 19.08
N LYS A 489 32.80 17.57 20.09
CA LYS A 489 33.87 16.58 20.28
C LYS A 489 33.44 15.18 19.83
N THR A 490 32.15 14.92 19.84
CA THR A 490 31.52 13.66 19.44
C THR A 490 30.52 13.90 18.31
N ASP A 491 30.06 12.84 17.67
CA ASP A 491 28.99 12.85 16.67
C ASP A 491 27.64 13.35 17.22
N LYS A 492 27.48 13.26 18.55
CA LYS A 492 26.40 13.87 19.33
C LYS A 492 26.96 14.56 20.56
N GLU A 493 26.77 15.87 20.68
CA GLU A 493 27.21 16.65 21.85
C GLU A 493 26.00 17.03 22.70
N GLU A 494 26.03 16.74 24.01
CA GLU A 494 24.97 17.17 24.93
C GLU A 494 25.16 18.63 25.33
N ILE A 495 24.10 19.42 25.19
CA ILE A 495 24.05 20.82 25.62
C ILE A 495 23.02 20.92 26.76
N ARG A 496 23.46 21.44 27.90
CA ARG A 496 22.69 21.50 29.14
C ARG A 496 22.25 22.92 29.48
N PHE A 497 21.03 23.06 29.99
CA PHE A 497 20.42 24.32 30.38
C PHE A 497 19.82 24.20 31.79
N ALA A 498 20.22 25.10 32.68
CA ALA A 498 19.73 25.11 34.08
C ALA A 498 18.59 26.12 34.32
N LYS A 499 18.09 26.78 33.26
CA LYS A 499 17.07 27.81 33.37
C LYS A 499 16.06 27.71 32.23
N LYS A 500 14.80 27.98 32.58
CA LYS A 500 13.70 28.15 31.63
C LYS A 500 13.94 29.43 30.82
N GLY A 501 13.68 29.39 29.52
CA GLY A 501 13.93 30.52 28.64
C GLY A 501 13.90 30.16 27.17
N GLN A 502 13.97 31.16 26.30
CA GLN A 502 14.21 30.97 24.87
C GLN A 502 15.69 31.20 24.59
N TYR A 503 16.27 30.30 23.81
CA TYR A 503 17.67 30.25 23.48
C TYR A 503 17.83 30.05 21.97
N LYS A 504 19.03 30.38 21.48
CA LYS A 504 19.42 30.21 20.09
C LYS A 504 20.81 29.60 20.07
N ILE A 505 20.97 28.48 19.36
CA ILE A 505 22.25 27.79 19.21
C ILE A 505 22.74 28.01 17.79
N GLU A 506 23.89 28.67 17.66
CA GLU A 506 24.56 28.90 16.37
C GLU A 506 25.73 27.95 16.23
N VAL A 507 25.78 27.19 15.14
CA VAL A 507 26.84 26.23 14.85
C VAL A 507 27.59 26.66 13.60
N THR A 508 28.90 26.77 13.70
CA THR A 508 29.79 27.16 12.61
C THR A 508 30.74 26.03 12.29
N SER A 509 30.74 25.60 11.03
CA SER A 509 31.62 24.55 10.53
C SER A 509 33.04 25.09 10.32
N ASP A 510 34.03 24.42 10.91
CA ASP A 510 35.46 24.78 10.79
C ASP A 510 35.96 24.62 9.33
N THR A 511 35.30 23.84 8.47
CA THR A 511 35.72 23.58 7.09
C THR A 511 35.06 24.47 6.03
N GLU A 512 33.89 25.05 6.31
CA GLU A 512 33.07 25.74 5.31
C GLU A 512 32.72 27.20 5.69
N GLY A 513 32.94 27.61 6.95
CA GLY A 513 32.64 28.97 7.41
C GLY A 513 31.15 29.32 7.44
N ALA A 514 30.26 28.38 7.11
CA ALA A 514 28.82 28.55 7.16
C ALA A 514 28.31 28.41 8.60
N THR A 515 27.56 29.41 9.08
CA THR A 515 26.87 29.42 10.37
C THR A 515 25.40 29.04 10.17
N LYS A 516 24.90 28.11 10.97
CA LYS A 516 23.49 27.72 11.02
C LYS A 516 22.93 27.92 12.42
N THR A 517 21.63 28.14 12.51
CA THR A 517 20.96 28.52 13.75
C THR A 517 19.85 27.54 14.10
N LEU A 518 19.74 27.20 15.38
CA LEU A 518 18.66 26.43 15.98
C LEU A 518 17.97 27.27 17.06
N GLY A 519 16.65 27.46 16.97
CA GLY A 519 15.86 28.02 18.07
C GLY A 519 15.54 26.95 19.12
N LEU A 520 15.63 27.28 20.41
CA LEU A 520 15.36 26.38 21.53
C LEU A 520 14.47 27.07 22.57
N VAL A 521 13.51 26.35 23.15
CA VAL A 521 12.70 26.82 24.29
C VAL A 521 12.85 25.83 25.44
N VAL A 522 13.44 26.27 26.55
CA VAL A 522 13.54 25.49 27.79
C VAL A 522 12.38 25.82 28.71
N ARG A 523 11.64 24.82 29.17
CA ARG A 523 10.40 24.98 29.93
C ARG A 523 10.41 24.42 31.33
#